data_AF-A0A1M7ILJ5-F1
#
_entry.id   AF-A0A1M7ILJ5-F1
#
_cell.length_a   1.000
_cell.length_b   1.000
_cell.length_c   1.000
_cell.angle_alpha   90.00
_cell.angle_beta   90.00
_cell.angle_gamma   90.00
#
_symmetry.space_group_name_H-M   'P 1'
#
loop_
_entity.id
_entity.type
_entity.pdbx_description
1 polymer ?
#
loop_
_entity_poly.entity_id
_entity_poly.type
_entity_poly.pdbx_seq_one_letter_code
_entity_poly.pdbx_strand_id
1 'polypeptide(L)'
;MEHIFGLVVVLIMEIIYEASKSPKVPKPLRYILIGLTILFFAAFFVCIFIAGIWTLKKTVPGGIVIIALGLLMLILSIRKFRKTYLNRK
;
A
#
# COMPACT_ATOMS: atom_id res chain seq x y z
N MET A 1 5.20 -20.14 13.19
CA MET A 1 4.95 -20.11 11.74
C MET A 1 4.41 -18.75 11.28
N GLU A 2 3.33 -18.22 11.88
CA GLU A 2 2.75 -16.91 11.51
C GLU A 2 3.72 -15.72 11.68
N HIS A 3 4.49 -15.67 12.77
CA HIS A 3 5.44 -14.58 13.03
C HIS A 3 6.63 -14.54 12.05
N ILE A 4 7.11 -15.71 11.61
CA ILE A 4 8.23 -15.82 10.65
C ILE A 4 7.76 -15.38 9.27
N PHE A 5 6.54 -15.78 8.87
CA PHE A 5 5.95 -15.35 7.60
C PHE A 5 5.72 -13.84 7.56
N GLY A 6 5.21 -13.25 8.65
CA GLY A 6 5.05 -11.80 8.77
C GLY A 6 6.38 -11.05 8.62
N LEU A 7 7.45 -11.53 9.27
CA LEU A 7 8.79 -10.95 9.13
C LEU A 7 9.31 -11.02 7.70
N VAL A 8 9.16 -12.16 7.01
CA VAL A 8 9.61 -12.32 5.62
C VAL A 8 8.86 -11.37 4.68
N VAL A 9 7.53 -11.24 4.84
CA VAL A 9 6.73 -10.32 4.01
C VAL A 9 7.14 -8.88 4.24
N VAL A 10 7.35 -8.47 5.49
CA VAL A 10 7.82 -7.11 5.82
C VAL A 10 9.19 -6.85 5.20
N LEU A 11 10.12 -7.80 5.34
CA LEU A 11 11.48 -7.68 4.78
C LEU A 11 11.44 -7.54 3.26
N ILE A 12 10.63 -8.35 2.57
CA ILE A 12 10.47 -8.27 1.10
C ILE A 12 9.91 -6.92 0.69
N MET A 13 8.88 -6.43 1.39
CA MET A 13 8.27 -5.13 1.07
C MET A 13 9.24 -3.98 1.28
N GLU A 14 10.08 -4.05 2.31
CA GLU A 14 11.12 -3.06 2.59
C GLU A 14 12.22 -3.08 1.52
N ILE A 15 12.68 -4.27 1.11
CA ILE A 15 13.65 -4.44 0.02
C ILE A 15 13.09 -3.89 -1.31
N ILE A 16 11.83 -4.21 -1.65
CA ILE A 16 11.17 -3.69 -2.86
C ILE A 16 11.13 -2.16 -2.84
N TYR A 17 10.78 -1.60 -1.68
CA TYR A 17 10.70 -0.15 -1.50
C TYR A 17 12.07 0.53 -1.62
N GLU A 18 13.12 -0.02 -1.00
CA GLU A 18 14.49 0.48 -1.10
C GLU A 18 15.02 0.39 -2.55
N ALA A 19 14.83 -0.77 -3.18
CA ALA A 19 15.27 -1.04 -4.54
C ALA A 19 14.58 -0.13 -5.56
N SER A 20 13.28 0.13 -5.39
CA SER A 20 12.52 1.03 -6.26
C SER A 20 13.03 2.48 -6.25
N LYS A 21 13.77 2.87 -5.20
CA LYS A 21 14.33 4.21 -5.04
C LYS A 21 15.77 4.33 -5.51
N SER A 22 16.52 3.24 -5.50
CA SER A 22 17.94 3.25 -5.77
C SER A 22 18.23 3.61 -7.24
N PRO A 23 19.14 4.56 -7.51
CA PRO A 23 19.59 4.84 -8.87
C PRO A 23 20.43 3.70 -9.46
N LYS A 24 20.88 2.74 -8.62
CA LYS A 24 21.65 1.56 -9.05
C LYS A 24 20.79 0.49 -9.73
N VAL A 25 19.46 0.56 -9.58
CA VAL A 25 18.55 -0.40 -10.22
C VAL A 25 18.21 0.07 -11.65
N PRO A 26 18.29 -0.82 -12.66
CA PRO A 26 17.98 -0.46 -14.04
C PRO A 26 16.57 0.15 -14.15
N LYS A 27 16.42 1.20 -14.97
CA LYS A 27 15.13 1.87 -15.22
C LYS A 27 13.96 0.89 -15.46
N PRO A 28 14.04 -0.16 -16.31
CA PRO A 28 12.93 -1.08 -16.53
C PRO A 28 12.53 -1.85 -15.27
N LEU A 29 13.50 -2.38 -14.51
CA LEU A 29 13.26 -3.05 -13.23
C LEU A 29 12.62 -2.11 -12.20
N ARG A 30 13.03 -0.84 -12.18
CA ARG A 30 12.44 0.17 -11.29
C ARG A 30 10.95 0.40 -11.60
N TYR A 31 10.56 0.49 -12.87
CA TYR A 31 9.14 0.64 -13.25
C TYR A 31 8.31 -0.59 -12.88
N ILE A 32 8.87 -1.80 -13.05
CA ILE A 32 8.21 -3.04 -12.63
C ILE A 32 7.99 -3.05 -11.11
N LEU A 33 9.01 -2.71 -10.32
CA LEU A 33 8.91 -2.64 -8.86
C LEU A 33 7.88 -1.60 -8.39
N ILE A 34 7.85 -0.43 -9.04
CA ILE A 34 6.84 0.60 -8.76
C ILE A 34 5.44 0.09 -9.12
N GLY A 35 5.27 -0.55 -10.28
CA GLY A 35 4.01 -1.15 -10.71
C GLY A 35 3.51 -2.20 -9.72
N LEU A 36 4.38 -3.10 -9.28
CA LEU A 36 4.07 -4.12 -8.27
C LEU A 36 3.66 -3.49 -6.93
N THR A 37 4.35 -2.42 -6.52
CA THR A 37 3.99 -1.67 -5.32
C THR A 37 2.60 -1.05 -5.44
N ILE A 38 2.29 -0.41 -6.57
CA ILE A 38 0.95 0.17 -6.82
C ILE A 38 -0.12 -0.91 -6.78
N LEU A 39 0.12 -2.06 -7.43
CA LEU A 39 -0.82 -3.17 -7.47
C LEU A 39 -1.11 -3.71 -6.05
N PHE A 40 -0.06 -3.86 -5.24
CA PHE A 40 -0.20 -4.29 -3.85
C PHE A 40 -1.03 -3.31 -3.03
N PHE A 41 -0.73 -2.01 -3.10
CA PHE A 41 -1.52 -0.99 -2.36
C PHE A 41 -2.96 -0.91 -2.87
N ALA A 42 -3.19 -1.04 -4.18
CA ALA A 42 -4.54 -1.07 -4.74
C ALA A 42 -5.36 -2.25 -4.17
N ALA A 43 -4.79 -3.46 -4.17
CA ALA A 43 -5.42 -4.63 -3.57
C ALA A 43 -5.69 -4.44 -2.07
N PHE A 44 -4.73 -3.89 -1.33
CA PHE A 44 -4.88 -3.58 0.09
C PHE A 44 -6.06 -2.63 0.36
N PHE A 45 -6.19 -1.54 -0.40
CA PHE A 45 -7.32 -0.60 -0.24
C PHE A 45 -8.65 -1.21 -0.65
N VAL A 46 -8.70 -2.04 -1.69
CA VAL A 46 -9.90 -2.80 -2.07
C VAL A 46 -10.36 -3.68 -0.89
N CYS A 47 -9.44 -4.40 -0.24
CA CYS A 47 -9.75 -5.21 0.93
C CYS A 47 -10.31 -4.36 2.09
N ILE A 48 -9.73 -3.19 2.37
CA ILE A 48 -10.23 -2.28 3.41
C ILE A 48 -11.66 -1.81 3.09
N PHE A 49 -11.93 -1.40 1.86
CA PHE A 49 -13.26 -0.92 1.49
C PHE A 49 -14.30 -2.04 1.51
N ILE A 50 -13.96 -3.25 1.05
CA ILE A 50 -14.82 -4.43 1.17
C ILE A 50 -15.12 -4.72 2.64
N ALA A 51 -14.11 -4.71 3.51
CA ALA A 51 -14.29 -4.92 4.95
C ALA A 51 -15.19 -3.84 5.57
N GLY A 52 -14.99 -2.58 5.20
CA GLY A 52 -15.84 -1.46 5.64
C GLY A 52 -17.30 -1.64 5.21
N ILE A 53 -17.54 -1.97 3.94
CA ILE A 53 -18.88 -2.23 3.39
C ILE A 53 -19.52 -3.45 4.08
N TRP A 54 -18.76 -4.49 4.35
CA TRP A 54 -19.30 -5.67 5.03
C TRP A 54 -19.67 -5.37 6.48
N THR A 55 -18.87 -4.54 7.16
CA THR A 55 -19.15 -4.07 8.52
C THR A 55 -20.36 -3.14 8.57
N LEU A 56 -20.66 -2.36 7.52
CA LEU A 56 -21.89 -1.55 7.47
C LEU A 56 -23.16 -2.39 7.67
N LYS A 57 -23.16 -3.66 7.24
CA LYS A 57 -24.29 -4.57 7.44
C LYS A 57 -24.50 -4.99 8.91
N LYS A 58 -23.45 -4.91 9.73
CA LYS A 58 -23.49 -5.29 11.15
C LYS A 58 -23.61 -4.07 12.06
N THR A 59 -22.75 -3.08 11.85
CA THR A 59 -22.68 -1.85 12.64
C THR A 59 -22.41 -0.67 11.72
N VAL A 60 -23.45 0.13 11.45
CA VAL A 60 -23.37 1.34 10.62
C VAL A 60 -22.24 2.27 11.08
N PRO A 61 -22.07 2.59 12.39
CA PRO A 61 -20.98 3.45 12.82
C PRO A 61 -19.60 2.85 12.56
N GLY A 62 -19.45 1.53 12.78
CA GLY A 62 -18.17 0.83 12.58
C GLY A 62 -17.75 0.82 11.11
N GLY A 63 -18.69 0.58 10.20
CA GLY A 63 -18.41 0.61 8.76
C GLY A 63 -18.02 2.01 8.27
N ILE A 64 -18.70 3.06 8.74
CA ILE A 64 -18.36 4.45 8.40
C ILE A 64 -16.93 4.79 8.86
N VAL A 65 -16.56 4.43 10.10
CA VAL A 65 -15.21 4.69 10.63
C VAL A 65 -14.15 3.97 9.81
N ILE A 66 -14.37 2.69 9.45
CA ILE A 66 -13.41 1.92 8.65
C ILE A 66 -13.23 2.54 7.26
N ILE A 67 -14.32 2.94 6.60
CA ILE A 67 -14.26 3.58 5.27
C ILE A 67 -13.56 4.93 5.35
N ALA A 68 -13.87 5.74 6.36
CA ALA A 68 -13.23 7.04 6.58
C ALA A 68 -11.72 6.91 6.82
N LEU A 69 -11.30 5.95 7.65
CA LEU A 69 -9.89 5.65 7.87
C LEU A 69 -9.20 5.13 6.60
N GLY A 70 -9.89 4.27 5.84
CA GLY A 70 -9.41 3.78 4.54
C GLY A 70 -9.16 4.91 3.54
N LEU A 71 -10.08 5.87 3.45
CA LEU A 71 -9.93 7.08 2.61
C LEU A 71 -8.76 7.96 3.07
N LEU A 72 -8.64 8.23 4.38
CA LEU A 72 -7.51 9.00 4.91
C LEU A 72 -6.17 8.34 4.61
N MET A 73 -6.06 7.04 4.82
CA MET A 73 -4.85 6.27 4.50
C MET A 73 -4.55 6.29 2.99
N LEU A 74 -5.57 6.21 2.14
CA LEU A 74 -5.41 6.30 0.68
C LEU A 74 -4.82 7.65 0.27
N ILE A 75 -5.37 8.75 0.79
CA ILE A 75 -4.88 10.10 0.50
C ILE A 75 -3.43 10.26 0.96
N LEU A 76 -3.09 9.80 2.17
CA LEU A 76 -1.72 9.87 2.69
C LEU A 76 -0.75 9.03 1.85
N SER A 77 -1.15 7.82 1.46
CA SER A 77 -0.35 6.95 0.59
C SER A 77 -0.11 7.58 -0.78
N ILE A 78 -1.12 8.17 -1.41
CA ILE A 78 -0.98 8.88 -2.70
C ILE A 78 -0.02 10.07 -2.54
N ARG A 79 -0.16 10.87 -1.48
CA ARG A 79 0.74 12.01 -1.20
C ARG A 79 2.19 11.54 -1.01
N LYS A 80 2.41 10.47 -0.24
CA LYS A 80 3.74 9.89 -0.01
C LYS A 80 4.33 9.32 -1.30
N PHE A 81 3.52 8.63 -2.10
CA PHE A 81 3.92 8.08 -3.40
C PHE A 81 4.37 9.19 -4.36
N ARG A 82 3.56 10.25 -4.51
CA ARG A 82 3.90 11.40 -5.34
C ARG A 82 5.20 12.07 -4.90
N LYS A 83 5.38 12.29 -3.59
CA LYS A 83 6.62 12.86 -3.03
C LYS A 83 7.84 11.99 -3.35
N THR A 84 7.68 10.67 -3.33
CA THR A 84 8.78 9.71 -3.46
C THR A 84 9.23 9.50 -4.91
N TYR A 85 8.28 9.44 -5.84
CA TYR A 85 8.55 9.02 -7.23
C TYR A 85 8.37 10.13 -8.27
N LEU A 86 7.46 11.09 -8.05
CA LEU A 86 7.20 12.17 -9.02
C LEU A 86 7.97 13.47 -8.71
N ASN A 87 8.21 13.78 -7.43
CA ASN A 87 8.88 15.01 -7.02
C ASN A 87 10.43 14.90 -6.95
N ARG A 88 11.04 13.93 -7.62
CA ARG A 88 12.49 13.94 -7.86
C ARG A 88 12.81 14.95 -8.97
N LYS A 89 12.78 16.24 -8.64
CA LYS A 89 13.60 17.25 -9.30
C LYS A 89 14.82 17.49 -8.44
#